data_AF-A0A965R5Q5-F1
#
_entry.id   AF-A0A965R5Q5-F1
#
_cell.length_a   1.000
_cell.length_b   1.000
_cell.length_c   1.000
_cell.angle_alpha   90.00
_cell.angle_beta   90.00
_cell.angle_gamma   90.00
#
_symmetry.space_group_name_H-M   'P 1'
#
loop_
_entity.id
_entity.type
_entity.pdbx_description
1 polymer ?
#
loop_
_entity_poly.entity_id
_entity_poly.type
_entity_poly.pdbx_seq_one_letter_code
_entity_poly.pdbx_strand_id
1 'polypeptide(L)'
;LLICTQNNSLEPNTPFHILAQIPNGKLRYTPFLITRKIYKAAKQWQADALMCEHPYMAPSVWLAALLLKKPWFIRSHNIEATRFQSLGKRWWPLLFAFEKWAHKKAAASFFITQEDAQYALEKYHLKANQIAHAPFGTPLQNAPQKNELIKTEFCKANHMLHNPSFIFLAL
;
A
#
# COMPACT_ATOMS: atom_id res chain seq x y z
N LEU A 1 -14.68 5.52 3.82
CA LEU A 1 -13.99 6.73 4.31
C LEU A 1 -12.50 6.60 4.03
N LEU A 2 -11.88 7.60 3.40
CA LEU A 2 -10.44 7.71 3.23
C LEU A 2 -9.90 8.86 4.07
N ILE A 3 -8.84 8.63 4.85
CA ILE A 3 -8.13 9.69 5.56
C ILE A 3 -6.77 9.88 4.91
N CYS A 4 -6.47 11.09 4.48
CA CYS A 4 -5.26 11.40 3.73
C CYS A 4 -4.53 12.64 4.26
N THR A 5 -3.40 12.95 3.65
CA THR A 5 -2.59 14.14 3.96
C THR A 5 -3.31 15.42 3.53
N GLN A 6 -3.03 16.50 4.25
CA GLN A 6 -3.63 17.82 4.01
C GLN A 6 -3.32 18.41 2.63
N ASN A 7 -2.26 17.95 1.97
CA ASN A 7 -1.86 18.39 0.64
C ASN A 7 -2.48 17.58 -0.52
N ASN A 8 -3.31 16.56 -0.24
CA ASN A 8 -3.95 15.82 -1.33
C ASN A 8 -5.05 16.67 -1.98
N SER A 9 -5.11 16.61 -3.32
CA SER A 9 -6.22 17.16 -4.07
C SER A 9 -7.50 16.43 -3.70
N LEU A 10 -8.49 17.18 -3.22
CA LEU A 10 -9.81 16.65 -2.90
C LEU A 10 -10.63 16.66 -4.18
N GLU A 11 -10.66 15.54 -4.89
CA GLU A 11 -11.51 15.43 -6.07
C GLU A 11 -12.99 15.50 -5.68
N PRO A 12 -13.77 16.42 -6.27
CA PRO A 12 -15.21 16.40 -6.12
C PRO A 12 -15.75 15.15 -6.84
N ASN A 13 -16.78 14.52 -6.26
CA ASN A 13 -17.49 13.35 -6.81
C ASN A 13 -16.75 12.00 -6.73
N THR A 14 -16.10 11.72 -5.61
CA THR A 14 -15.63 10.37 -5.30
C THR A 14 -16.74 9.51 -4.67
N PRO A 15 -16.78 8.19 -4.90
CA PRO A 15 -17.77 7.29 -4.30
C PRO A 15 -17.53 7.06 -2.79
N PHE A 16 -16.53 7.72 -2.21
CA PHE A 16 -16.17 7.63 -0.81
C PHE A 16 -15.85 9.02 -0.26
N HIS A 17 -16.10 9.22 1.03
CA HIS A 17 -15.71 10.47 1.69
C HIS A 17 -14.20 10.54 1.92
N ILE A 18 -13.61 11.72 1.67
CA ILE A 18 -12.18 11.99 1.87
C ILE A 18 -12.01 12.99 3.02
N LEU A 19 -11.14 12.66 3.98
CA LEU A 19 -10.76 13.52 5.10
C LEU A 19 -9.27 13.82 5.06
N ALA A 20 -8.92 15.04 4.63
CA ALA A 20 -7.55 15.55 4.61
C ALA A 20 -7.09 16.01 6.02
N GLN A 21 -6.90 15.06 6.94
CA GLN A 21 -6.59 15.34 8.36
C GLN A 21 -5.15 15.03 8.76
N ILE A 22 -4.40 14.28 7.96
CA ILE A 22 -3.04 13.83 8.29
C ILE A 22 -2.06 14.97 7.98
N PRO A 23 -1.18 15.35 8.92
CA PRO A 23 -0.24 16.44 8.68
C PRO A 23 0.72 16.10 7.55
N ASN A 24 1.12 17.14 6.82
CA ASN A 24 2.15 17.02 5.80
C ASN A 24 3.53 16.79 6.45
N GLY A 25 4.47 16.20 5.70
CA GLY A 25 5.84 15.95 6.17
C GLY A 25 6.08 14.58 6.82
N LYS A 26 7.34 14.32 7.20
CA LYS A 26 7.82 13.01 7.67
C LYS A 26 7.31 12.61 9.05
N LEU A 27 6.95 13.58 9.89
CA LEU A 27 6.45 13.34 11.25
C LEU A 27 5.15 12.50 11.28
N ARG A 28 4.38 12.45 10.18
CA ARG A 28 3.20 11.58 10.10
C ARG A 28 3.50 10.09 10.28
N TYR A 29 4.74 9.68 10.04
CA TYR A 29 5.23 8.31 10.24
C TYR A 29 5.76 8.08 11.65
N THR A 30 5.82 9.11 12.49
CA THR A 30 6.16 8.95 13.90
C THR A 30 5.10 8.06 14.54
N PRO A 31 5.51 6.96 15.20
CA PRO A 31 4.58 6.04 15.83
C PRO A 31 3.57 6.77 16.73
N PHE A 32 2.31 6.37 16.58
CA PHE A 32 1.17 6.82 17.38
C PHE A 32 0.74 8.29 17.23
N LEU A 33 1.52 9.15 16.58
CA LEU A 33 1.26 10.60 16.52
C LEU A 33 -0.14 10.93 15.97
N ILE A 34 -0.59 10.18 14.97
CA ILE A 34 -1.88 10.42 14.29
C ILE A 34 -3.00 9.52 14.81
N THR A 35 -2.75 8.65 15.79
CA THR A 35 -3.73 7.69 16.34
C THR A 35 -5.04 8.36 16.73
N ARG A 36 -4.97 9.48 17.44
CA ARG A 36 -6.17 10.20 17.92
C ARG A 36 -7.02 10.71 16.75
N LYS A 37 -6.40 11.12 15.64
CA LYS A 37 -7.13 11.57 14.44
C LYS A 37 -7.84 10.39 13.78
N ILE A 38 -7.12 9.27 13.59
CA ILE A 38 -7.68 8.02 13.05
C ILE A 38 -8.85 7.53 13.91
N TYR A 39 -8.64 7.44 15.23
CA TYR A 39 -9.66 7.00 16.19
C TYR A 39 -10.93 7.86 16.13
N LYS A 40 -10.77 9.20 16.15
CA LYS A 40 -11.91 10.12 16.09
C LYS A 40 -12.70 9.96 14.79
N ALA A 41 -12.00 9.91 13.66
CA ALA A 41 -12.63 9.73 12.37
C ALA A 41 -13.34 8.37 12.26
N ALA A 42 -12.68 7.28 12.64
CA ALA A 42 -13.27 5.94 12.62
C ALA A 42 -14.50 5.84 13.54
N LYS A 43 -14.48 6.48 14.72
CA LYS A 43 -15.64 6.52 15.62
C LYS A 43 -16.79 7.36 15.06
N GLN A 44 -16.49 8.54 14.49
CA GLN A 44 -17.49 9.44 13.90
C GLN A 44 -18.21 8.78 12.73
N TRP A 45 -17.48 8.03 11.91
CA TRP A 45 -18.00 7.36 10.72
C TRP A 45 -18.41 5.91 10.96
N GLN A 46 -18.44 5.47 12.22
CA GLN A 46 -18.82 4.12 12.63
C GLN A 46 -18.11 3.01 11.84
N ALA A 47 -16.81 3.17 11.60
CA ALA A 47 -16.04 2.23 10.79
C ALA A 47 -16.01 0.82 11.41
N ASP A 48 -16.28 -0.19 10.59
CA ASP A 48 -16.23 -1.60 11.00
C ASP A 48 -14.82 -2.19 10.98
N ALA A 49 -13.93 -1.60 10.19
CA ALA A 49 -12.54 -1.98 10.12
C ALA A 49 -11.68 -0.77 9.77
N LEU A 50 -10.39 -0.89 10.06
CA LEU A 50 -9.38 0.08 9.66
C LEU A 50 -8.43 -0.55 8.65
N MET A 51 -7.88 0.25 7.75
CA MET A 51 -6.90 -0.22 6.79
C MET A 51 -5.87 0.88 6.52
N CYS A 52 -4.62 0.48 6.31
CA CYS A 52 -3.60 1.40 5.83
C CYS A 52 -2.85 0.85 4.64
N GLU A 53 -2.54 1.77 3.72
CA GLU A 53 -1.58 1.53 2.63
C GLU A 53 -0.17 1.66 3.22
N HIS A 54 0.67 0.66 2.97
CA HIS A 54 2.03 0.50 3.47
C HIS A 54 2.20 0.40 5.00
N PRO A 55 3.27 -0.26 5.47
CA PRO A 55 3.46 -0.53 6.89
C PRO A 55 3.84 0.70 7.72
N TYR A 56 4.25 1.82 7.12
CA TYR A 56 4.75 2.98 7.87
C TYR A 56 3.74 3.59 8.86
N MET A 57 2.44 3.49 8.58
CA MET A 57 1.39 4.02 9.45
C MET A 57 0.82 2.97 10.41
N ALA A 58 1.30 1.73 10.32
CA ALA A 58 0.80 0.59 11.08
C ALA A 58 0.72 0.84 12.59
N PRO A 59 1.72 1.45 13.29
CA PRO A 59 1.60 1.72 14.72
C PRO A 59 0.37 2.54 15.11
N SER A 60 0.10 3.60 14.34
CA SER A 60 -1.03 4.50 14.64
C SER A 60 -2.37 3.84 14.33
N VAL A 61 -2.43 3.06 13.25
CA VAL A 61 -3.66 2.37 12.81
C VAL A 61 -3.97 1.21 13.74
N TRP A 62 -2.96 0.39 14.08
CA TRP A 62 -3.05 -0.71 15.03
C TRP A 62 -3.57 -0.22 16.39
N LEU A 63 -2.99 0.86 16.93
CA LEU A 63 -3.42 1.39 18.23
C LEU A 63 -4.86 1.92 18.16
N ALA A 64 -5.24 2.62 17.09
CA ALA A 64 -6.61 3.10 16.92
C ALA A 64 -7.61 1.93 16.83
N ALA A 65 -7.29 0.90 16.05
CA ALA A 65 -8.10 -0.30 15.90
C ALA A 65 -8.24 -1.08 17.23
N LEU A 66 -7.14 -1.21 17.97
CA LEU A 66 -7.12 -1.82 19.30
C LEU A 66 -8.06 -1.10 20.27
N LEU A 67 -7.97 0.24 20.32
CA LEU A 67 -8.84 1.08 21.17
C LEU A 67 -10.32 0.99 20.77
N LEU A 68 -10.61 0.83 19.47
CA LEU A 68 -11.97 0.66 18.94
C LEU A 68 -12.48 -0.78 19.03
N LYS A 69 -11.62 -1.75 19.37
CA LYS A 69 -11.91 -3.19 19.30
C LYS A 69 -12.41 -3.60 17.91
N LYS A 70 -11.81 -3.06 16.85
CA LYS A 70 -12.12 -3.35 15.44
C LYS A 70 -10.94 -4.06 14.77
N PRO A 71 -11.19 -4.93 13.77
CA PRO A 71 -10.10 -5.49 12.96
C PRO A 71 -9.40 -4.40 12.16
N TRP A 72 -8.15 -4.66 11.79
CA TRP A 72 -7.42 -3.79 10.88
C TRP A 72 -6.59 -4.57 9.88
N PHE A 73 -6.32 -3.92 8.76
CA PHE A 73 -5.68 -4.53 7.59
C PHE A 73 -4.52 -3.68 7.07
N ILE A 74 -3.59 -4.31 6.37
CA ILE A 74 -2.52 -3.64 5.64
C ILE A 74 -2.66 -4.02 4.18
N ARG A 75 -2.51 -3.05 3.28
CA ARG A 75 -2.21 -3.32 1.88
C ARG A 75 -0.79 -2.87 1.58
N SER A 76 0.01 -3.80 1.08
CA SER A 76 1.42 -3.57 0.77
C SER A 76 1.63 -3.63 -0.73
N HIS A 77 2.24 -2.58 -1.27
CA HIS A 77 2.58 -2.51 -2.69
C HIS A 77 3.85 -3.30 -3.02
N ASN A 78 4.81 -3.26 -2.11
CA ASN A 78 6.10 -3.92 -2.20
C ASN A 78 6.59 -4.20 -0.78
N ILE A 79 7.43 -5.23 -0.61
CA ILE A 79 8.19 -5.41 0.61
C ILE A 79 9.32 -4.37 0.66
N GLU A 80 9.29 -3.42 1.60
CA GLU A 80 10.28 -2.34 1.63
C GLU A 80 11.64 -2.86 2.13
N ALA A 81 11.67 -3.82 3.06
CA ALA A 81 12.91 -4.41 3.55
C ALA A 81 13.76 -5.04 2.43
N THR A 82 13.14 -5.73 1.47
CA THR A 82 13.87 -6.33 0.33
C THR A 82 14.43 -5.26 -0.59
N ARG A 83 13.66 -4.19 -0.85
CA ARG A 83 14.13 -3.01 -1.58
C ARG A 83 15.30 -2.32 -0.86
N PHE A 84 15.24 -2.18 0.46
CA PHE A 84 16.31 -1.54 1.22
C PHE A 84 17.57 -2.40 1.28
N GLN A 85 17.39 -3.72 1.35
CA GLN A 85 18.47 -4.68 1.25
C GLN A 85 19.17 -4.59 -0.12
N SER A 86 18.42 -4.55 -1.22
CA SER A 86 19.01 -4.45 -2.57
C SER A 86 19.75 -3.13 -2.81
N LEU A 87 19.30 -2.05 -2.15
CA LEU A 87 19.98 -0.75 -2.15
C LEU A 87 21.17 -0.67 -1.17
N GLY A 88 21.54 -1.77 -0.50
CA GLY A 88 22.67 -1.82 0.42
C GLY A 88 22.46 -0.99 1.71
N LYS A 89 21.22 -0.67 2.07
CA LYS A 89 20.94 0.13 3.27
C LYS A 89 21.13 -0.72 4.53
N ARG A 90 22.13 -0.38 5.35
CA ARG A 90 22.48 -1.13 6.59
C ARG A 90 21.33 -1.33 7.58
N TRP A 91 20.32 -0.47 7.56
CA TRP A 91 19.17 -0.52 8.45
C TRP A 91 17.99 -1.35 7.92
N TRP A 92 18.15 -2.04 6.79
CA TRP A 92 17.14 -2.97 6.26
C TRP A 92 16.68 -4.03 7.28
N PRO A 93 17.50 -4.57 8.20
CA PRO A 93 17.02 -5.57 9.17
C PRO A 93 16.03 -4.97 10.18
N LEU A 94 16.21 -3.69 10.54
CA LEU A 94 15.27 -2.96 11.40
C LEU A 94 13.93 -2.79 10.68
N LEU A 95 13.98 -2.40 9.39
CA LEU A 95 12.79 -2.28 8.56
C LEU A 95 12.09 -3.64 8.40
N PHE A 96 12.84 -4.73 8.18
CA PHE A 96 12.32 -6.09 8.14
C PHE A 96 11.57 -6.47 9.41
N ALA A 97 12.16 -6.20 10.58
CA ALA A 97 11.53 -6.49 11.87
C ALA A 97 10.24 -5.66 12.07
N PHE A 98 10.26 -4.39 11.66
CA PHE A 98 9.11 -3.50 11.72
C PHE A 98 7.96 -3.97 10.80
N GLU A 99 8.25 -4.27 9.54
CA GLU A 99 7.25 -4.77 8.59
C GLU A 99 6.68 -6.12 9.04
N LYS A 100 7.54 -7.03 9.50
CA LYS A 100 7.13 -8.32 10.07
C LYS A 100 6.18 -8.13 11.24
N TRP A 101 6.49 -7.20 12.15
CA TRP A 101 5.62 -6.85 13.28
C TRP A 101 4.26 -6.31 12.79
N ALA A 102 4.28 -5.36 11.85
CA ALA A 102 3.08 -4.73 11.33
C ALA A 102 2.14 -5.77 10.71
N HIS A 103 2.66 -6.58 9.79
CA HIS A 103 1.90 -7.63 9.12
C HIS A 103 1.38 -8.70 10.07
N LYS A 104 2.17 -9.11 11.08
CA LYS A 104 1.71 -10.08 12.08
C LYS A 104 0.58 -9.56 12.97
N LYS A 105 0.52 -8.24 13.20
CA LYS A 105 -0.50 -7.61 14.03
C LYS A 105 -1.80 -7.35 13.26
N ALA A 106 -1.77 -7.33 11.93
CA ALA A 106 -2.94 -7.15 11.09
C ALA A 106 -3.83 -8.40 11.08
N ALA A 107 -5.14 -8.21 10.95
CA ALA A 107 -6.09 -9.30 10.77
C ALA A 107 -5.86 -10.00 9.43
N ALA A 108 -5.58 -9.22 8.38
CA ALA A 108 -5.08 -9.71 7.10
C ALA A 108 -4.17 -8.68 6.43
N SER A 109 -3.33 -9.16 5.52
CA SER A 109 -2.39 -8.42 4.70
C SER A 109 -2.66 -8.67 3.22
N PHE A 110 -2.93 -7.60 2.48
CA PHE A 110 -3.17 -7.61 1.04
C PHE A 110 -1.87 -7.30 0.31
N PHE A 111 -1.47 -8.18 -0.61
CA PHE A 111 -0.27 -8.03 -1.43
C PHE A 111 -0.67 -7.89 -2.91
N ILE A 112 0.02 -6.99 -3.63
CA ILE A 112 -0.23 -6.76 -5.06
C ILE A 112 0.27 -7.91 -5.91
N THR A 113 1.41 -8.48 -5.52
CA THR A 113 2.10 -9.55 -6.26
C THR A 113 2.04 -10.85 -5.48
N GLN A 114 2.09 -11.97 -6.20
CA GLN A 114 2.16 -13.28 -5.58
C GLN A 114 3.52 -13.51 -4.92
N GLU A 115 4.58 -12.91 -5.48
CA GLU A 115 5.95 -12.96 -4.97
C GLU A 115 6.05 -12.32 -3.58
N ASP A 116 5.45 -11.14 -3.37
CA ASP A 116 5.45 -10.49 -2.06
C ASP A 116 4.61 -11.26 -1.04
N ALA A 117 3.48 -11.85 -1.47
CA ALA A 117 2.66 -12.72 -0.64
C ALA A 117 3.44 -13.95 -0.16
N GLN A 118 4.15 -14.61 -1.08
CA GLN A 118 5.00 -15.76 -0.78
C GLN A 118 6.17 -15.37 0.14
N TYR A 119 6.80 -14.22 -0.11
CA TYR A 119 7.83 -13.68 0.76
C TYR A 119 7.31 -13.49 2.20
N ALA A 120 6.11 -12.94 2.36
CA ALA A 120 5.52 -12.74 3.67
C ALA A 120 5.17 -14.06 4.38
N LEU A 121 4.72 -15.08 3.64
CA LEU A 121 4.54 -16.44 4.15
C LEU A 121 5.87 -17.01 4.66
N GLU A 122 6.93 -16.95 3.85
CA GLU A 122 8.20 -17.62 4.14
C GLU A 122 9.08 -16.88 5.15
N LYS A 123 9.18 -15.55 5.04
CA LYS A 123 10.14 -14.73 5.81
C LYS A 123 9.48 -14.04 7.00
N TYR A 124 8.24 -13.58 6.84
CA TYR A 124 7.48 -13.02 7.96
C TYR A 124 6.74 -14.08 8.76
N HIS A 125 6.58 -15.30 8.23
CA HIS A 125 5.82 -16.39 8.86
C HIS A 125 4.39 -15.93 9.19
N LEU A 126 3.74 -15.26 8.24
CA LEU A 126 2.30 -15.00 8.31
C LEU A 126 1.53 -16.30 8.10
N LYS A 127 0.31 -16.38 8.61
CA LYS A 127 -0.56 -17.52 8.32
C LYS A 127 -1.17 -17.34 6.92
N ALA A 128 -1.38 -18.44 6.20
CA ALA A 128 -2.00 -18.40 4.88
C ALA A 128 -3.37 -17.70 4.88
N ASN A 129 -4.17 -17.88 5.94
CA ASN A 129 -5.47 -17.21 6.08
C ASN A 129 -5.39 -15.71 6.43
N GLN A 130 -4.20 -15.18 6.72
CA GLN A 130 -3.95 -13.74 6.89
C GLN A 130 -3.42 -13.10 5.60
N ILE A 131 -3.16 -13.87 4.55
CA ILE A 131 -2.59 -13.38 3.30
C ILE A 131 -3.71 -13.32 2.26
N ALA A 132 -3.82 -12.18 1.59
CA ALA A 132 -4.70 -12.00 0.44
C ALA A 132 -3.91 -11.43 -0.74
N HIS A 133 -4.11 -12.01 -1.92
CA HIS A 133 -3.58 -11.47 -3.17
C HIS A 133 -4.63 -10.51 -3.76
N ALA A 134 -4.28 -9.24 -3.84
CA ALA A 134 -5.16 -8.16 -4.30
C ALA A 134 -4.42 -7.30 -5.33
N PRO A 135 -4.24 -7.80 -6.57
CA PRO A 135 -3.59 -7.05 -7.63
C PRO A 135 -4.40 -5.80 -7.99
N PHE A 136 -3.78 -4.88 -8.71
CA PHE A 136 -4.50 -3.72 -9.22
C PHE A 136 -5.59 -4.14 -10.19
N GLY A 137 -6.76 -3.50 -10.04
CA GLY A 137 -7.81 -3.58 -11.05
C GLY A 137 -7.40 -2.86 -12.31
N THR A 138 -7.93 -3.32 -13.45
CA THR A 138 -7.83 -2.63 -14.73
C THR A 138 -9.23 -2.46 -15.31
N PRO A 139 -9.54 -1.32 -15.97
CA PRO A 139 -10.79 -1.17 -16.71
C PRO A 139 -10.82 -2.06 -17.96
N LEU A 140 -9.68 -2.63 -18.36
CA LEU A 140 -9.60 -3.56 -19.47
C LEU A 140 -10.31 -4.87 -19.10
N GLN A 141 -11.29 -5.25 -19.91
CA GLN A 141 -11.98 -6.54 -19.75
C GLN A 141 -11.10 -7.74 -20.09
N ASN A 142 -10.11 -7.54 -20.97
CA ASN A 142 -9.18 -8.57 -21.41
C ASN A 142 -7.74 -8.06 -21.32
N ALA A 143 -6.81 -8.98 -21.08
CA ALA A 143 -5.39 -8.65 -21.19
C ALA A 143 -5.09 -8.10 -22.60
N PRO A 144 -4.29 -7.02 -22.73
CA PRO A 144 -3.93 -6.51 -24.04
C PRO A 144 -3.24 -7.61 -24.85
N GLN A 145 -3.65 -7.77 -26.11
CA GLN A 145 -3.02 -8.73 -26.99
C GLN A 145 -1.55 -8.35 -27.18
N LYS A 146 -0.64 -9.30 -26.95
CA LYS A 146 0.78 -9.12 -27.28
C LYS A 146 0.91 -9.07 -28.81
N ASN A 147 0.91 -7.86 -29.35
CA ASN A 147 1.16 -7.61 -30.75
C ASN A 147 2.31 -6.60 -30.86
N GLU A 148 3.41 -7.00 -31.49
CA GLU A 148 4.60 -6.17 -31.66
C GLU A 148 4.28 -4.88 -32.43
N LEU A 149 3.29 -4.91 -33.33
CA LEU A 149 2.84 -3.74 -34.10
C LEU A 149 2.22 -2.67 -33.20
N ILE A 150 1.45 -3.07 -32.18
CA ILE A 150 0.82 -2.12 -31.22
C ILE A 150 1.89 -1.38 -30.43
N LYS A 151 2.99 -2.06 -30.08
CA LYS A 151 4.13 -1.43 -29.39
C LYS A 151 4.79 -0.39 -30.28
N THR A 152 5.01 -0.70 -31.56
CA THR A 152 5.60 0.25 -32.53
C THR A 152 4.68 1.45 -32.78
N GLU A 153 3.38 1.22 -32.93
CA GLU A 153 2.38 2.27 -33.12
C GLU A 153 2.25 3.18 -31.89
N PHE A 154 2.18 2.60 -30.69
CA PHE A 154 2.14 3.36 -29.43
C PHE A 154 3.39 4.24 -29.25
N CYS A 155 4.59 3.69 -29.52
CA CYS A 155 5.82 4.47 -29.46
C CYS A 155 5.84 5.62 -30.47
N LYS A 156 5.41 5.38 -31.72
CA LYS A 156 5.31 6.42 -32.75
C LYS A 156 4.33 7.53 -32.36
N ALA A 157 3.13 7.16 -31.88
CA ALA A 157 2.09 8.11 -31.49
C ALA A 157 2.49 8.99 -30.29
N ASN A 158 3.33 8.47 -29.40
CA ASN A 158 3.80 9.17 -28.19
C ASN A 158 5.22 9.73 -28.33
N HIS A 159 5.79 9.78 -29.55
CA HIS A 159 7.15 10.26 -29.83
C HIS A 159 8.24 9.57 -28.98
N MET A 160 8.04 8.31 -28.61
CA MET A 160 9.00 7.51 -27.86
C MET A 160 9.95 6.79 -28.83
N LEU A 161 11.25 6.83 -28.55
CA LEU A 161 12.25 6.09 -29.32
C LEU A 161 11.97 4.59 -29.22
N HIS A 162 11.81 3.92 -30.37
CA HIS A 162 11.65 2.47 -30.43
C HIS A 162 13.00 1.81 -30.16
N ASN A 163 13.32 1.57 -28.89
CA ASN A 163 14.50 0.82 -28.49
C ASN A 163 14.08 -0.61 -28.09
N PRO A 164 14.60 -1.68 -28.72
CA PRO A 164 14.26 -3.06 -28.36
C PRO A 164 14.67 -3.43 -26.91
N SER A 165 15.52 -2.62 -26.29
CA SER A 165 15.94 -2.78 -24.89
C SER A 165 15.13 -1.86 -23.98
N PHE A 166 14.12 -2.44 -23.33
CA PHE A 166 13.35 -1.90 -22.18
C PHE A 166 12.49 -0.65 -22.43
N ILE A 167 11.16 -0.84 -22.43
CA ILE A 167 10.20 0.20 -22.05
C ILE A 167 9.91 -0.02 -20.57
N PHE A 168 10.35 0.91 -19.72
CA PHE A 168 9.94 0.98 -18.33
C PHE A 168 8.69 1.86 -18.28
N LEU A 169 7.50 1.24 -18.19
CA LEU A 169 6.27 1.96 -17.85
C LEU A 169 6.15 1.91 -16.32
N ALA A 170 6.56 2.99 -15.66
CA ALA A 170 6.20 3.20 -14.26
C ALA A 170 4.86 3.96 -14.25
N LEU A 171 3.79 3.26 -13.88
CA LEU A 171 2.54 3.89 -13.45
C LEU A 171 2.63 4.23 -11.95
#